data_AF-A0A7C4UQP3-F1
#
_entry.id   AF-A0A7C4UQP3-F1
#
_cell.length_a   1.000
_cell.length_b   1.000
_cell.length_c   1.000
_cell.angle_alpha   90.00
_cell.angle_beta   90.00
_cell.angle_gamma   90.00
#
_symmetry.space_group_name_H-M   'P 1'
#
loop_
_entity.id
_entity.type
_entity.pdbx_description
1 polymer ?
#
loop_
_entity_poly.entity_id
_entity_poly.type
_entity_poly.pdbx_seq_one_letter_code
_entity_poly.pdbx_strand_id
1 'polypeptide(L)'
;MFSFVEVKCPHCGAQGRIVLPPLGTILIGPCPQCKGMVALFNGTTLPLDSKIINEGTLEEKKRHIVDVFTTFIEEKIENLFNAKLKEEEKEKLEEEFKPESKTKELLSKVTKKKPISREEVIKFKEHEINLLDDPKAFKKFFEN
;
A
#
# COMPACT_ATOMS: atom_id res chain seq x y z
N MET A 1 -21.97 21.41 10.85
CA MET A 1 -20.51 21.33 10.69
C MET A 1 -20.25 20.95 9.24
N PHE A 2 -19.73 21.86 8.42
CA PHE A 2 -19.47 21.56 7.00
C PHE A 2 -18.11 20.88 6.89
N SER A 3 -18.09 19.64 6.40
CA SER A 3 -16.84 18.96 6.10
C SER A 3 -16.31 19.49 4.77
N PHE A 4 -15.08 19.99 4.79
CA PHE A 4 -14.38 20.41 3.57
C PHE A 4 -13.44 19.30 3.12
N VAL A 5 -13.31 19.16 1.80
CA VAL A 5 -12.35 18.25 1.19
C VAL A 5 -11.49 19.03 0.20
N GLU A 6 -10.20 18.73 0.23
CA GLU A 6 -9.21 19.32 -0.67
C GLU A 6 -9.09 18.43 -1.90
N VAL A 7 -9.29 19.02 -3.08
CA VAL A 7 -9.38 18.30 -4.35
C VAL A 7 -8.37 18.86 -5.32
N LYS A 8 -7.75 18.00 -6.11
CA LYS A 8 -6.71 18.39 -7.07
C LYS A 8 -7.13 18.01 -8.47
N CYS A 9 -7.26 18.97 -9.37
CA CYS A 9 -7.62 18.70 -10.76
C CYS A 9 -6.59 17.76 -11.42
N PRO A 10 -7.03 16.67 -12.09
CA PRO A 10 -6.13 15.73 -12.77
C PRO A 10 -5.50 16.32 -14.03
N HIS A 11 -6.12 17.36 -14.63
CA HIS A 11 -5.65 17.97 -15.88
C HIS A 11 -4.58 19.04 -15.66
N CYS A 12 -4.77 19.94 -14.69
CA CYS A 12 -3.88 21.09 -14.45
C CYS A 12 -3.20 21.10 -13.07
N GLY A 13 -3.56 20.16 -12.18
CA GLY A 13 -3.02 20.11 -10.83
C GLY A 13 -3.53 21.20 -9.89
N ALA A 14 -4.47 22.05 -10.33
CA ALA A 14 -5.07 23.08 -9.49
C ALA A 14 -5.74 22.46 -8.26
N GLN A 15 -5.45 23.02 -7.08
CA GLN A 15 -6.05 22.61 -5.83
C GLN A 15 -7.27 23.49 -5.51
N GLY A 16 -8.34 22.87 -5.04
CA GLY A 16 -9.56 23.55 -4.63
C GLY A 16 -10.10 22.94 -3.35
N ARG A 17 -10.88 23.73 -2.60
CA ARG A 17 -11.63 23.24 -1.45
C ARG A 17 -13.10 23.28 -1.79
N ILE A 18 -13.77 22.16 -1.54
CA ILE A 18 -15.19 22.00 -1.80
C ILE A 18 -15.89 21.50 -0.55
N VAL A 19 -17.15 21.86 -0.41
CA VAL A 19 -18.02 21.30 0.63
C VAL A 19 -18.34 19.86 0.25
N LEU A 20 -18.14 18.93 1.17
CA LEU A 20 -18.38 17.52 0.93
C LEU A 20 -19.87 17.31 0.61
N PRO A 21 -20.21 16.80 -0.58
CA PRO A 21 -21.60 16.49 -0.89
C PRO A 21 -22.05 15.24 -0.11
N PRO A 22 -23.37 15.00 0.00
CA PRO A 22 -23.90 13.78 0.61
C PRO A 22 -23.32 12.51 -0.04
N LEU A 23 -23.23 11.43 0.74
CA LEU A 23 -22.76 10.14 0.26
C LEU A 23 -23.54 9.68 -0.98
N GLY A 24 -22.83 9.20 -2.00
CA GLY A 24 -23.42 8.78 -3.27
C GLY A 24 -23.63 9.90 -4.30
N THR A 25 -23.29 11.16 -3.98
CA THR A 25 -23.35 12.26 -4.95
C THR A 25 -22.09 12.29 -5.82
N ILE A 26 -22.28 12.38 -7.14
CA ILE A 26 -21.23 12.63 -8.12
C ILE A 26 -21.37 14.06 -8.63
N LEU A 27 -20.31 14.87 -8.51
CA LEU A 27 -20.30 16.22 -9.08
C LEU A 27 -19.56 16.19 -10.42
N ILE A 28 -20.18 16.69 -11.48
CA ILE A 28 -19.58 16.78 -12.81
C ILE A 28 -19.51 18.25 -13.20
N GLY A 29 -18.34 18.72 -13.61
CA GLY A 29 -18.20 20.09 -14.04
C GLY A 29 -16.85 20.41 -14.67
N PRO A 30 -16.73 21.58 -15.33
CA PRO A 30 -15.46 22.05 -15.86
C PRO A 30 -14.55 22.57 -14.74
N CYS A 31 -13.26 22.34 -14.87
CA CYS A 31 -12.27 22.96 -14.00
C CYS A 31 -12.21 24.48 -14.26
N PRO A 32 -12.20 25.34 -13.22
CA PRO A 32 -12.14 26.80 -13.42
C PRO A 32 -10.84 27.29 -14.06
N GLN A 33 -9.76 26.50 -13.99
CA GLN A 33 -8.44 26.86 -14.51
C GLN A 33 -8.24 26.38 -15.95
N CYS A 34 -8.39 25.08 -16.22
CA CYS A 34 -8.14 24.50 -17.54
C CYS A 34 -9.39 24.25 -18.39
N LYS A 35 -10.59 24.49 -17.84
CA LYS A 35 -11.91 24.19 -18.48
C LYS A 35 -12.13 22.73 -18.85
N GLY A 36 -11.21 21.83 -18.48
CA GLY A 36 -11.36 20.39 -18.69
C GLY A 36 -12.47 19.82 -17.81
N MET A 37 -13.25 18.89 -18.37
CA MET A 37 -14.31 18.21 -17.64
C MET A 37 -13.72 17.26 -16.60
N VAL A 38 -14.24 17.35 -15.38
CA VAL A 38 -13.85 16.52 -14.25
C VAL A 38 -15.10 16.03 -13.51
N ALA A 39 -15.03 14.79 -13.04
CA ALA A 39 -15.97 14.27 -12.05
C ALA A 39 -15.31 14.28 -10.68
N LEU A 40 -16.07 14.57 -9.64
CA LEU A 40 -15.66 14.39 -8.26
C LEU A 40 -16.55 13.32 -7.63
N PHE A 41 -15.88 12.33 -7.04
CA PHE A 41 -16.52 11.30 -6.26
C PHE A 41 -15.70 10.99 -5.00
N ASN A 42 -16.36 11.03 -3.84
CA ASN A 42 -15.76 10.74 -2.55
C ASN A 42 -14.42 11.46 -2.30
N GLY A 43 -14.35 12.75 -2.66
CA GLY A 43 -13.15 13.58 -2.53
C GLY A 43 -12.01 13.29 -3.50
N THR A 44 -12.19 12.34 -4.43
CA THR A 44 -11.25 12.11 -5.52
C THR A 44 -11.81 12.68 -6.82
N THR A 45 -10.94 13.28 -7.63
CA THR A 45 -11.30 13.84 -8.93
C THR A 45 -10.89 12.89 -10.06
N LEU A 46 -11.80 12.61 -10.96
CA LEU A 46 -11.63 11.76 -12.13
C LEU A 46 -11.64 12.62 -13.40
N PRO A 47 -10.70 12.41 -14.32
CA PRO A 47 -10.72 13.10 -15.61
C PRO A 47 -11.86 12.53 -16.46
N LEU A 48 -12.67 13.41 -17.05
CA LEU A 48 -13.67 13.02 -18.04
C LEU A 48 -13.28 13.55 -19.41
N ASP A 49 -13.64 12.83 -20.47
CA ASP A 49 -13.45 13.30 -21.82
C ASP A 49 -14.48 14.39 -22.13
N SER A 50 -13.97 15.60 -22.37
CA SER A 50 -14.80 16.77 -22.62
C SER A 50 -15.58 16.66 -23.94
N LYS A 51 -15.08 15.91 -24.92
CA LYS A 51 -15.77 15.67 -26.20
C LYS A 51 -16.98 14.77 -25.99
N ILE A 52 -16.80 13.66 -25.29
CA ILE A 52 -17.88 12.68 -25.04
C ILE A 52 -18.96 13.30 -24.15
N ILE A 53 -18.57 14.03 -23.10
CA ILE A 53 -19.52 14.62 -22.17
C ILE A 53 -20.32 15.77 -22.79
N ASN A 54 -19.74 16.57 -23.69
CA ASN A 54 -20.45 17.69 -24.31
C ASN A 54 -21.20 17.28 -25.59
N GLU A 55 -20.55 16.55 -26.49
CA GLU A 55 -21.03 16.29 -27.86
C GLU A 55 -21.60 14.88 -28.05
N GLY A 56 -21.30 13.94 -27.14
CA GLY A 56 -21.77 12.56 -27.23
C GLY A 56 -23.28 12.39 -27.04
N THR A 57 -23.81 11.27 -27.50
CA THR A 57 -25.17 10.82 -27.21
C THR A 57 -25.31 10.42 -25.74
N LEU A 58 -26.55 10.36 -25.23
CA LEU A 58 -26.82 10.02 -23.83
C LEU A 58 -26.29 8.62 -23.46
N GLU A 59 -26.27 7.68 -24.40
CA GLU A 59 -25.71 6.34 -24.21
C GLU A 59 -24.18 6.37 -24.12
N GLU A 60 -23.52 7.12 -25.00
CA GLU A 60 -22.06 7.28 -24.98
C GLU A 60 -21.58 7.95 -23.69
N LYS A 61 -22.31 8.97 -23.20
CA LYS A 61 -22.01 9.62 -21.92
C LYS A 61 -22.12 8.64 -20.75
N LYS A 62 -23.18 7.83 -20.73
CA LYS A 62 -23.38 6.81 -19.69
C LYS A 62 -22.26 5.77 -19.71
N ARG A 63 -21.93 5.23 -20.89
CA ARG A 63 -20.86 4.26 -21.05
C ARG A 63 -19.52 4.82 -20.58
N HIS A 64 -19.16 6.02 -21.03
CA HIS A 64 -17.91 6.67 -20.64
C HIS A 64 -17.80 6.93 -19.13
N ILE A 65 -18.88 7.38 -18.50
CA ILE A 65 -18.90 7.57 -17.05
C ILE A 65 -18.72 6.22 -16.34
N VAL A 66 -19.47 5.19 -16.73
CA VAL A 66 -19.34 3.86 -16.13
C VAL A 66 -17.94 3.31 -16.29
N ASP A 67 -17.32 3.45 -17.47
CA ASP A 67 -15.97 2.96 -17.73
C ASP A 67 -14.94 3.64 -16.82
N VAL A 68 -14.95 4.98 -16.76
CA VAL A 68 -14.04 5.76 -15.90
C VAL A 68 -14.20 5.41 -14.42
N PHE A 69 -15.44 5.24 -13.95
CA PHE A 69 -15.70 4.87 -12.57
C PHE A 69 -15.31 3.42 -12.27
N THR A 70 -15.53 2.50 -13.21
CA THR A 70 -15.17 1.08 -13.06
C THR A 70 -13.66 0.94 -12.91
N THR A 71 -12.89 1.55 -13.82
CA THR A 71 -11.42 1.55 -13.72
C THR A 71 -10.94 2.17 -12.42
N PHE A 72 -11.55 3.28 -11.98
CA PHE A 72 -11.19 3.89 -10.71
C PHE A 72 -11.48 3.00 -9.50
N ILE A 73 -12.62 2.31 -9.49
CA ILE A 73 -13.01 1.41 -8.40
C ILE A 73 -12.07 0.20 -8.38
N GLU A 74 -11.77 -0.38 -9.54
CA GLU A 74 -10.82 -1.49 -9.68
C GLU A 74 -9.44 -1.10 -9.12
N GLU A 75 -8.89 0.04 -9.52
CA GLU A 75 -7.62 0.54 -8.98
C GLU A 75 -7.68 0.75 -7.46
N LYS A 76 -8.78 1.27 -6.92
CA LYS A 76 -8.93 1.46 -5.48
C LYS A 76 -9.02 0.13 -4.74
N ILE A 77 -9.74 -0.84 -5.29
CA ILE A 77 -9.85 -2.18 -4.73
C ILE A 77 -8.48 -2.87 -4.72
N GLU A 78 -7.77 -2.84 -5.85
CA GLU A 78 -6.42 -3.38 -5.96
C GLU A 78 -5.47 -2.72 -4.96
N ASN A 79 -5.51 -1.40 -4.83
CA ASN A 79 -4.70 -0.69 -3.85
C ASN A 79 -5.04 -1.08 -2.41
N LEU A 80 -6.31 -1.32 -2.06
CA LEU A 80 -6.71 -1.76 -0.73
C LEU A 80 -6.22 -3.17 -0.42
N PHE A 81 -6.31 -4.10 -1.37
CA PHE A 81 -5.83 -5.47 -1.19
C PHE A 81 -4.29 -5.55 -1.21
N ASN A 82 -3.63 -4.78 -2.08
CA ASN A 82 -2.18 -4.71 -2.14
C ASN A 82 -1.56 -3.95 -0.96
N ALA A 83 -2.27 -2.97 -0.38
CA ALA A 83 -1.83 -2.30 0.84
C ALA A 83 -1.80 -3.25 2.03
N LYS A 84 -2.78 -4.15 2.16
CA LYS A 84 -2.75 -5.21 3.20
C LYS A 84 -1.54 -6.12 3.07
N LEU A 85 -1.18 -6.52 1.85
CA LEU A 85 0.01 -7.34 1.61
C LEU A 85 1.31 -6.59 1.97
N LYS A 86 1.37 -5.28 1.72
CA LYS A 86 2.51 -4.45 2.09
C LYS A 86 2.58 -4.16 3.59
N GLU A 87 1.45 -4.09 4.28
CA GLU A 87 1.40 -3.98 5.75
C GLU A 87 1.85 -5.29 6.42
N GLU A 88 1.50 -6.45 5.86
CA GLU A 88 2.02 -7.76 6.35
C GLU A 88 3.53 -7.94 6.07
N GLU A 89 4.05 -7.40 4.97
CA GLU A 89 5.50 -7.35 4.72
C GLU A 89 6.22 -6.32 5.59
N LYS A 90 5.56 -5.20 5.94
CA LYS A 90 6.10 -4.19 6.85
C LYS A 90 6.02 -4.59 8.32
N GLU A 91 5.00 -5.28 8.78
CA GLU A 91 4.96 -5.84 10.14
C GLU A 91 6.05 -6.92 10.32
N LYS A 92 6.43 -7.63 9.25
CA LYS A 92 7.64 -8.50 9.27
C LYS A 92 8.97 -7.75 9.21
N LEU A 93 8.98 -6.47 8.84
CA LEU A 93 10.20 -5.64 8.73
C LEU A 93 10.33 -4.58 9.84
N GLU A 94 9.25 -4.28 10.58
CA GLU A 94 9.20 -3.23 11.61
C GLU A 94 9.16 -3.78 13.06
N GLU A 95 9.18 -5.12 13.27
CA GLU A 95 9.51 -5.71 14.58
C GLU A 95 11.02 -5.70 14.90
N GLU A 96 11.88 -5.25 13.97
CA GLU A 96 13.28 -4.93 14.27
C GLU A 96 13.47 -3.41 14.46
N PHE A 97 13.80 -3.06 15.71
CA PHE A 97 14.35 -1.78 16.20
C PHE A 97 13.38 -0.71 16.75
N LYS A 98 13.03 -0.89 18.03
CA LYS A 98 13.10 0.19 19.04
C LYS A 98 14.11 -0.20 20.13
N PRO A 99 15.30 0.44 20.24
CA PRO A 99 16.17 0.25 21.38
C PRO A 99 15.87 1.34 22.41
N GLU A 100 14.91 1.09 23.31
CA GLU A 100 14.81 1.87 24.55
C GLU A 100 14.99 0.98 25.79
N SER A 101 16.25 0.96 26.21
CA SER A 101 16.71 0.82 27.60
C SER A 101 16.56 -0.53 28.32
N LYS A 102 17.69 -0.93 28.93
CA LYS A 102 17.89 -1.99 29.94
C LYS A 102 18.10 -3.41 29.42
N THR A 103 19.32 -3.69 28.97
CA THR A 103 20.10 -4.87 29.40
C THR A 103 21.53 -4.74 28.87
N LYS A 104 22.38 -4.09 29.65
CA LYS A 104 23.76 -3.73 29.27
C LYS A 104 24.80 -4.82 29.55
N GLU A 105 24.42 -6.06 29.84
CA GLU A 105 25.37 -7.03 30.44
C GLU A 105 25.56 -8.40 29.77
N LEU A 106 24.96 -8.69 28.60
CA LEU A 106 25.17 -10.01 27.94
C LEU A 106 25.80 -9.94 26.54
N LEU A 107 26.24 -8.78 26.06
CA LEU A 107 26.80 -8.59 24.71
C LEU A 107 28.32 -8.84 24.60
N SER A 108 28.98 -9.36 25.64
CA SER A 108 30.46 -9.45 25.67
C SER A 108 31.06 -10.69 24.98
N LYS A 109 30.29 -11.56 24.31
CA LYS A 109 30.82 -12.78 23.64
C LYS A 109 30.33 -13.05 22.22
N VAL A 110 29.82 -12.07 21.48
CA VAL A 110 29.55 -12.27 20.04
C VAL A 110 30.80 -11.97 19.25
N THR A 111 31.68 -12.97 19.13
CA THR A 111 32.74 -12.98 18.13
C THR A 111 32.12 -12.72 16.76
N LYS A 112 32.66 -11.75 16.02
CA LYS A 112 32.17 -11.35 14.68
C LYS A 112 32.10 -12.59 13.78
N LYS A 113 30.91 -13.16 13.60
CA LYS A 113 30.71 -14.35 12.76
C LYS A 113 30.79 -13.91 11.30
N LYS A 114 31.66 -14.57 10.53
CA LYS A 114 31.76 -14.41 9.08
C LYS A 114 30.38 -14.70 8.44
N PRO A 115 30.05 -14.11 7.28
CA PRO A 115 28.84 -14.45 6.56
C PRO A 115 28.81 -15.95 6.25
N ILE A 116 27.65 -16.57 6.48
CA ILE A 116 27.45 -18.02 6.35
C ILE A 116 27.74 -18.43 4.90
N SER A 117 28.63 -19.41 4.70
CA SER A 117 29.01 -19.86 3.37
C SER A 117 27.98 -20.82 2.77
N ARG A 118 27.95 -20.95 1.43
CA ARG A 118 27.04 -21.88 0.76
C ARG A 118 27.30 -23.34 1.14
N GLU A 119 28.55 -23.68 1.42
CA GLU A 119 28.95 -25.02 1.87
C GLU A 119 28.41 -25.31 3.29
N GLU A 120 28.41 -24.31 4.17
CA GLU A 120 27.82 -24.41 5.51
C GLU A 120 26.31 -24.63 5.44
N VAL A 121 25.62 -23.97 4.51
CA VAL A 121 24.17 -24.15 4.31
C VAL A 121 23.85 -25.57 3.84
N ILE A 122 24.62 -26.11 2.89
CA ILE A 122 24.41 -27.48 2.38
C ILE A 122 24.67 -28.50 3.49
N LYS A 123 25.77 -28.34 4.22
CA LYS A 123 26.12 -29.22 5.34
C LYS A 123 25.04 -29.21 6.43
N PHE A 124 24.51 -28.03 6.77
CA PHE A 124 23.42 -27.91 7.73
C PHE A 124 22.16 -28.64 7.26
N LYS A 125 21.75 -28.40 6.01
CA LYS A 125 20.52 -28.97 5.44
C LYS A 125 20.56 -30.49 5.35
N GLU A 126 21.72 -31.07 5.04
CA GLU A 126 21.79 -32.52 4.78
C GLU A 126 22.13 -33.33 6.03
N HIS A 127 22.90 -32.77 6.96
CA HIS A 127 23.46 -33.54 8.08
C HIS A 127 23.00 -33.03 9.45
N GLU A 128 22.96 -31.71 9.65
CA GLU A 128 22.71 -31.13 10.98
C GLU A 128 21.22 -30.94 11.28
N ILE A 129 20.38 -30.81 10.24
CA ILE A 129 18.92 -30.68 10.42
C ILE A 129 18.33 -31.89 11.13
N ASN A 130 18.83 -33.09 10.84
CA ASN A 130 18.35 -34.34 11.44
C ASN A 130 18.75 -34.47 12.92
N LEU A 131 19.73 -33.68 13.38
CA LEU A 131 20.17 -33.66 14.77
C LEU A 131 19.33 -32.69 15.63
N LEU A 132 18.47 -31.87 15.03
CA LEU A 132 17.52 -31.02 15.75
C LEU A 132 16.43 -31.86 16.43
N ASP A 133 16.05 -32.97 15.82
CA ASP A 133 15.03 -33.89 16.34
C ASP A 133 15.59 -34.88 17.37
N ASP A 134 16.93 -34.97 17.53
CA ASP A 134 17.54 -35.78 18.58
C ASP A 134 17.67 -34.96 19.89
N PRO A 135 16.88 -35.28 20.93
CA PRO A 135 16.88 -34.53 22.19
C PRO A 135 18.24 -34.59 22.92
N LYS A 136 19.08 -35.60 22.66
CA LYS A 136 20.42 -35.69 23.27
C LYS A 136 21.41 -34.75 22.58
N ALA A 137 21.32 -34.62 21.26
CA ALA A 137 22.16 -33.70 20.50
C ALA A 137 21.81 -32.25 20.83
N PHE A 138 20.50 -31.94 20.91
CA PHE A 138 20.02 -30.61 21.27
C PHE A 138 20.50 -30.17 22.66
N LYS A 139 20.40 -31.03 23.68
CA LYS A 139 20.90 -30.72 25.03
C LYS A 139 22.39 -30.37 25.05
N LYS A 140 23.22 -31.01 24.22
CA LYS A 140 24.67 -30.73 24.15
C LYS A 140 25.00 -29.31 23.69
N PHE A 141 24.12 -28.66 22.92
CA PHE A 141 24.34 -27.29 22.43
C PHE A 141 23.75 -26.22 23.35
N PHE A 142 22.75 -26.56 24.17
CA PHE A 142 21.97 -25.59 24.95
C PHE A 142 22.02 -25.77 26.47
N GLU A 143 22.48 -26.92 26.99
CA GLU A 143 22.77 -27.09 28.43
C GLU A 143 24.25 -26.77 28.69
N ASN A 144 24.51 -25.51 29.03
CA ASN A 144 25.69 -25.05 29.76
C ASN A 144 25.24 -24.06 30.82
#